data_AF-A0A0K8TPB0-F1
#
_entry.id   AF-A0A0K8TPB0-F1
#
_cell.length_a   1.000
_cell.length_b   1.000
_cell.length_c   1.000
_cell.angle_alpha   90.00
_cell.angle_beta   90.00
_cell.angle_gamma   90.00
#
_symmetry.space_group_name_H-M   'P 1'
#
loop_
_entity.id
_entity.type
_entity.pdbx_description
1 polymer ?
#
loop_
_entity_poly.entity_id
_entity_poly.type
_entity_poly.pdbx_seq_one_letter_code
_entity_poly.pdbx_strand_id
1 'polypeptide(L)'
;MVFTSLVTFIRARGPDEFWRKRKIFKLSAHYIGRRRNCYSIAIKNVHRALAYATLGRKLKKEDLTQLRDIRIAAGCEQYGLELNDFRDSLVKNNILLNRKTLADLAIWEPRSFETLIKITEKQEVDDLCDKAGKLSIGWTKVPSGGSK
;
A
#
# COMPACT_ATOMS: atom_id res chain seq x y z
N MET A 1 46.32 11.26 -15.48
CA MET A 1 46.54 10.92 -16.90
C MET A 1 47.83 11.60 -17.31
N VAL A 2 48.94 10.85 -17.39
CA VAL A 2 50.19 11.40 -17.90
C VAL A 2 50.38 10.78 -19.29
N PHE A 3 50.02 11.54 -20.32
CA PHE A 3 50.32 11.19 -21.70
C PHE A 3 51.75 11.64 -21.97
N THR A 4 52.70 10.71 -21.91
CA THR A 4 54.11 11.01 -22.13
C THR A 4 54.46 11.13 -23.62
N SER A 5 53.53 10.79 -24.54
CA SER A 5 53.73 10.90 -25.99
C SER A 5 52.46 11.28 -26.77
N LEU A 6 52.62 11.98 -27.90
CA LEU A 6 51.53 12.38 -28.81
C LEU A 6 50.74 11.19 -29.36
N VAL A 7 51.41 10.06 -29.59
CA VAL A 7 50.79 8.82 -30.09
C VAL A 7 49.84 8.22 -29.05
N THR A 8 50.20 8.26 -27.76
CA THR A 8 49.32 7.77 -26.68
C THR A 8 48.17 8.73 -26.39
N PHE A 9 48.34 10.03 -26.66
CA PHE A 9 47.26 11.03 -26.58
C PHE A 9 46.19 10.83 -27.66
N ILE A 10 46.59 10.60 -28.91
CA ILE A 10 45.65 10.35 -30.04
C ILE A 10 44.85 9.05 -29.84
N ARG A 11 45.44 8.05 -29.18
CA ARG A 11 44.78 6.76 -28.88
C ARG A 11 44.03 6.74 -27.55
N ALA A 12 44.05 7.83 -26.78
CA ALA A 12 43.42 7.89 -25.48
C ALA A 12 41.88 7.88 -25.59
N ARG A 13 41.20 7.16 -24.68
CA ARG A 13 39.75 7.31 -24.52
C ARG A 13 39.42 8.70 -23.96
N GLY A 14 38.34 9.30 -24.46
CA GLY A 14 37.87 10.61 -24.04
C GLY A 14 37.34 10.67 -22.60
N PRO A 15 36.93 11.86 -22.14
CA PRO A 15 36.39 12.08 -20.80
C PRO A 15 34.97 11.49 -20.60
N ASP A 16 34.33 11.01 -21.67
CA ASP A 16 32.97 10.46 -21.65
C ASP A 16 32.82 9.29 -20.68
N GLU A 17 33.83 8.40 -20.59
CA GLU A 17 33.81 7.25 -19.68
C GLU A 17 33.74 7.70 -18.22
N PHE A 18 34.45 8.77 -17.86
CA PHE A 18 34.44 9.36 -16.53
C PHE A 18 33.05 9.89 -16.17
N TRP A 19 32.43 10.68 -17.06
CA TRP A 19 31.10 11.25 -16.83
C TRP A 19 30.02 10.17 -16.72
N ARG A 20 30.13 9.06 -17.49
CA ARG A 20 29.24 7.90 -17.37
C ARG A 20 29.35 7.24 -15.99
N LYS A 21 30.56 6.98 -15.51
CA LYS A 21 30.79 6.39 -14.17
C LYS A 21 30.31 7.33 -13.06
N ARG A 22 30.52 8.65 -13.21
CA ARG A 22 30.10 9.66 -12.24
C ARG A 22 28.58 9.69 -12.04
N LYS A 23 27.77 9.45 -13.09
CA LYS A 23 26.30 9.33 -12.97
C LYS A 23 25.89 8.19 -12.03
N ILE A 24 26.52 7.02 -12.16
CA ILE A 24 26.25 5.86 -11.29
C ILE A 24 26.72 6.14 -9.86
N PHE A 25 27.89 6.76 -9.68
CA PHE A 25 28.37 7.09 -8.34
C PHE A 25 27.50 8.12 -7.60
N LYS A 26 26.82 9.02 -8.32
CA LYS A 26 25.81 9.91 -7.72
C LYS A 26 24.65 9.11 -7.12
N LEU A 27 24.19 8.06 -7.80
CA LEU A 27 23.11 7.20 -7.30
C LEU A 27 23.55 6.31 -6.13
N SER A 28 24.83 5.86 -6.13
CA SER A 28 25.37 4.99 -5.08
C SER A 28 26.03 5.74 -3.92
N ALA A 29 25.91 7.07 -3.83
CA ALA A 29 26.70 7.89 -2.89
C ALA A 29 26.53 7.47 -1.41
N HIS A 30 25.31 7.05 -1.05
CA HIS A 30 24.91 6.62 0.29
C HIS A 30 25.05 5.11 0.53
N TYR A 31 25.67 4.38 -0.40
CA TYR A 31 25.96 2.97 -0.20
C TYR A 31 27.16 2.79 0.74
N ILE A 32 27.22 1.66 1.45
CA ILE A 32 28.26 1.38 2.45
C ILE A 32 29.40 0.55 1.82
N GLY A 33 30.65 0.93 2.05
CA GLY A 33 31.82 0.17 1.62
C GLY A 33 32.02 0.17 0.09
N ARG A 34 32.52 -0.95 -0.47
CA ARG A 34 32.96 -1.03 -1.88
C ARG A 34 31.87 -0.75 -2.92
N ARG A 35 30.59 -0.96 -2.59
CA ARG A 35 29.45 -0.66 -3.46
C ARG A 35 29.26 0.84 -3.76
N ARG A 36 29.93 1.73 -3.01
CA ARG A 36 29.93 3.17 -3.29
C ARG A 36 31.13 3.63 -4.14
N ASN A 37 32.25 2.90 -4.09
CA ASN A 37 33.54 3.31 -4.66
C ASN A 37 33.93 2.51 -5.92
N CYS A 38 33.56 1.22 -6.00
CA CYS A 38 33.95 0.34 -7.09
C CYS A 38 32.84 0.26 -8.15
N TYR A 39 33.10 0.73 -9.38
CA TYR A 39 32.10 0.84 -10.44
C TYR A 39 31.38 -0.48 -10.75
N SER A 40 32.13 -1.59 -10.91
CA SER A 40 31.58 -2.91 -11.24
C SER A 40 30.62 -3.45 -10.18
N ILE A 41 30.81 -3.06 -8.91
CA ILE A 41 29.94 -3.44 -7.79
C ILE A 41 28.78 -2.45 -7.69
N ALA A 42 29.05 -1.16 -7.83
CA ALA A 42 28.06 -0.09 -7.74
C ALA A 42 26.95 -0.27 -8.78
N ILE A 43 27.30 -0.52 -10.04
CA ILE A 43 26.31 -0.66 -11.11
C ILE A 43 25.32 -1.79 -10.86
N LYS A 44 25.81 -2.97 -10.42
CA LYS A 44 24.95 -4.13 -10.08
C LYS A 44 23.98 -3.79 -8.94
N ASN A 45 24.46 -3.11 -7.91
CA ASN A 45 23.65 -2.72 -6.76
C ASN A 45 22.62 -1.64 -7.13
N VAL A 46 23.01 -0.64 -7.92
CA VAL A 46 22.11 0.42 -8.39
C VAL A 46 20.97 -0.16 -9.23
N HIS A 47 21.27 -1.06 -10.16
CA HIS A 47 20.21 -1.73 -10.94
C HIS A 47 19.24 -2.52 -10.07
N ARG A 48 19.75 -3.28 -9.09
CA ARG A 48 18.91 -4.01 -8.14
C ARG A 48 18.07 -3.07 -7.28
N ALA A 49 18.64 -1.98 -6.79
CA ALA A 49 17.93 -1.00 -5.99
C ALA A 49 16.84 -0.28 -6.79
N LEU A 50 17.08 0.04 -8.07
CA LEU A 50 16.06 0.63 -8.95
C LEU A 50 14.91 -0.35 -9.22
N ALA A 51 15.21 -1.64 -9.45
CA ALA A 51 14.19 -2.67 -9.56
C ALA A 51 13.34 -2.76 -8.28
N TYR A 52 13.98 -2.83 -7.11
CA TYR A 52 13.26 -2.82 -5.83
C TYR A 52 12.50 -1.53 -5.56
N ALA A 53 12.99 -0.37 -6.00
CA ALA A 53 12.25 0.88 -5.87
C ALA A 53 10.94 0.84 -6.68
N THR A 54 10.94 0.23 -7.87
CA THR A 54 9.72 0.06 -8.65
C THR A 54 8.73 -0.90 -8.01
N LEU A 55 9.21 -2.03 -7.48
CA LEU A 55 8.38 -3.00 -6.77
C LEU A 55 7.84 -2.42 -5.45
N GLY A 56 8.69 -1.76 -4.67
CA GLY A 56 8.35 -1.14 -3.39
C GLY A 56 7.30 -0.04 -3.52
N ARG A 57 7.22 0.68 -4.64
CA ARG A 57 6.12 1.63 -4.89
C ARG A 57 4.75 0.95 -5.01
N LYS A 58 4.71 -0.29 -5.51
CA LYS A 58 3.48 -1.09 -5.58
C LYS A 58 3.15 -1.65 -4.19
N LEU A 59 4.10 -2.33 -3.56
CA LEU A 59 3.95 -2.94 -2.24
C LEU A 59 3.56 -1.93 -1.16
N LYS A 60 4.13 -0.71 -1.17
CA LYS A 60 3.76 0.35 -0.22
C LYS A 60 2.26 0.63 -0.19
N LYS A 61 1.55 0.48 -1.31
CA LYS A 61 0.10 0.69 -1.35
C LYS A 61 -0.65 -0.43 -0.63
N GLU A 62 -0.19 -1.65 -0.78
CA GLU A 62 -0.73 -2.85 -0.12
C GLU A 62 -0.46 -2.79 1.39
N ASP A 63 0.80 -2.52 1.78
CA ASP A 63 1.21 -2.39 3.19
C ASP A 63 0.39 -1.32 3.92
N LEU A 64 0.18 -0.15 3.28
CA LEU A 64 -0.64 0.93 3.84
C LEU A 64 -2.12 0.54 3.94
N THR A 65 -2.61 -0.31 3.04
CA THR A 65 -4.00 -0.79 3.08
C THR A 65 -4.17 -1.77 4.23
N GLN A 66 -3.29 -2.75 4.35
CA GLN A 66 -3.28 -3.71 5.46
C GLN A 66 -3.16 -3.01 6.81
N LEU A 67 -2.27 -2.02 6.93
CA LEU A 67 -2.11 -1.24 8.15
C LEU A 67 -3.40 -0.50 8.56
N ARG A 68 -4.12 0.06 7.59
CA ARG A 68 -5.39 0.76 7.86
C ARG A 68 -6.47 -0.22 8.26
N ASP A 69 -6.53 -1.38 7.62
CA ASP A 69 -7.46 -2.44 7.97
C ASP A 69 -7.25 -2.89 9.42
N ILE A 70 -6.00 -3.12 9.83
CA ILE A 70 -5.63 -3.48 11.21
C ILE A 70 -6.04 -2.37 12.20
N ARG A 71 -5.81 -1.10 11.85
CA ARG A 71 -6.19 0.03 12.72
C ARG A 71 -7.70 0.14 12.89
N ILE A 72 -8.47 -0.03 11.82
CA ILE A 72 -9.93 0.00 11.89
C ILE A 72 -10.44 -1.21 12.68
N ALA A 73 -9.88 -2.40 12.45
CA ALA A 73 -10.22 -3.61 13.20
C ALA A 73 -10.02 -3.40 14.71
N ALA A 74 -8.85 -2.89 15.12
CA ALA A 74 -8.59 -2.57 16.52
C ALA A 74 -9.56 -1.53 17.10
N GLY A 75 -10.04 -0.59 16.28
CA GLY A 75 -11.09 0.36 16.67
C GLY A 75 -12.44 -0.34 16.84
N CYS A 76 -12.84 -1.21 15.92
CA CYS A 76 -14.10 -1.95 15.99
C CYS A 76 -14.13 -2.97 17.14
N GLU A 77 -12.99 -3.62 17.43
CA GLU A 77 -12.83 -4.58 18.52
C GLU A 77 -13.17 -3.97 19.89
N GLN A 78 -12.88 -2.68 20.11
CA GLN A 78 -13.25 -1.97 21.35
C GLN A 78 -14.76 -1.93 21.60
N TYR A 79 -15.55 -2.04 20.53
CA TYR A 79 -17.01 -2.03 20.55
C TYR A 79 -17.60 -3.42 20.25
N GLY A 80 -16.75 -4.47 20.15
CA GLY A 80 -17.19 -5.85 19.93
C GLY A 80 -17.65 -6.19 18.51
N LEU A 81 -17.26 -5.40 17.50
CA LEU A 81 -17.63 -5.61 16.10
C LEU A 81 -16.44 -6.11 15.27
N GLU A 82 -16.72 -6.99 14.30
CA GLU A 82 -15.74 -7.43 13.31
C GLU A 82 -15.64 -6.43 12.14
N LEU A 83 -14.44 -6.31 11.56
CA LEU A 83 -14.16 -5.36 10.47
C LEU A 83 -15.01 -5.62 9.21
N ASN A 84 -15.25 -6.89 8.88
CA ASN A 84 -15.97 -7.27 7.66
C ASN A 84 -17.45 -6.86 7.76
N ASP A 85 -18.08 -7.17 8.89
CA ASP A 85 -19.47 -6.78 9.17
C ASP A 85 -19.63 -5.25 9.17
N PHE A 86 -18.70 -4.55 9.81
CA PHE A 86 -18.66 -3.08 9.80
C PHE A 86 -18.58 -2.50 8.38
N ARG A 87 -17.76 -3.08 7.50
CA ARG A 87 -17.63 -2.63 6.10
C ARG A 87 -18.88 -2.88 5.28
N ASP A 88 -19.45 -4.07 5.42
CA ASP A 88 -20.66 -4.45 4.69
C ASP A 88 -21.82 -3.54 5.10
N SER A 89 -21.95 -3.25 6.39
CA SER A 89 -22.95 -2.33 6.94
C SER A 89 -22.76 -0.89 6.45
N LEU A 90 -21.52 -0.40 6.33
CA LEU A 90 -21.24 0.93 5.76
C LEU A 90 -21.67 1.04 4.28
N VAL A 91 -21.44 -0.01 3.49
CA VAL A 91 -21.83 -0.04 2.07
C VAL A 91 -23.35 -0.06 1.93
N LYS A 92 -24.06 -0.84 2.75
CA LYS A 92 -25.54 -0.87 2.78
C LYS A 92 -26.12 0.50 3.13
N ASN A 93 -25.50 1.21 4.06
CA ASN A 93 -25.89 2.57 4.46
C ASN A 93 -25.50 3.65 3.43
N ASN A 94 -24.92 3.28 2.28
CA ASN A 94 -24.43 4.19 1.24
C ASN A 94 -23.38 5.20 1.75
N ILE A 95 -22.63 4.84 2.80
CA ILE A 95 -21.57 5.69 3.36
C ILE A 95 -20.26 5.39 2.64
N LEU A 96 -19.93 6.21 1.63
CA LEU A 96 -18.74 6.05 0.78
C LEU A 96 -17.47 6.61 1.45
N LEU A 97 -17.06 6.04 2.58
CA LEU A 97 -15.85 6.43 3.29
C LEU A 97 -14.62 5.60 2.88
N ASN A 98 -13.50 6.29 2.69
CA ASN A 98 -12.22 5.65 2.43
C ASN A 98 -11.63 5.01 3.70
N ARG A 99 -10.87 3.93 3.53
CA ARG A 99 -10.16 3.28 4.66
C ARG A 99 -9.15 4.20 5.34
N LYS A 100 -8.55 5.13 4.57
CA LYS A 100 -7.63 6.13 5.13
C LYS A 100 -8.38 7.01 6.14
N THR A 101 -9.51 7.59 5.74
CA THR A 101 -10.30 8.48 6.58
C THR A 101 -10.88 7.73 7.78
N LEU A 102 -11.34 6.49 7.60
CA LEU A 102 -11.80 5.64 8.71
C LEU A 102 -10.69 5.38 9.74
N ALA A 103 -9.49 5.03 9.30
CA ALA A 103 -8.36 4.81 10.20
C ALA A 103 -7.93 6.10 10.93
N ASP A 104 -8.00 7.25 10.26
CA ASP A 104 -7.69 8.54 10.87
C ASP A 104 -8.76 8.90 11.93
N LEU A 105 -10.06 8.66 11.65
CA LEU A 105 -11.15 8.86 12.61
C LEU A 105 -11.02 7.96 13.84
N ALA A 106 -10.68 6.68 13.64
CA ALA A 106 -10.49 5.73 14.75
C ALA A 106 -9.38 6.16 15.73
N ILE A 107 -8.35 6.89 15.25
CA ILE A 107 -7.23 7.34 16.08
C ILE A 107 -7.54 8.68 16.75
N TRP A 108 -8.00 9.66 15.97
CA TRP A 108 -8.08 11.06 16.43
C TRP A 108 -9.45 11.44 16.97
N GLU A 109 -10.51 10.81 16.47
CA GLU A 109 -11.90 11.23 16.70
C GLU A 109 -12.76 10.04 17.14
N PRO A 110 -12.52 9.49 18.36
CA PRO A 110 -13.21 8.28 18.82
C PRO A 110 -14.73 8.48 18.93
N ARG A 111 -15.19 9.68 19.27
CA ARG A 111 -16.62 9.99 19.37
C ARG A 111 -17.32 9.94 18.01
N SER A 112 -16.67 10.44 16.97
CA SER A 112 -17.20 10.37 15.60
C SER A 112 -17.23 8.92 15.12
N PHE A 113 -16.19 8.15 15.42
CA PHE A 113 -16.13 6.72 15.10
C PHE A 113 -17.22 5.90 15.81
N GLU A 114 -17.49 6.20 17.09
CA GLU A 114 -18.58 5.60 17.86
C GLU A 114 -19.96 5.86 17.21
N THR A 115 -20.20 7.07 16.69
CA THR A 115 -21.46 7.34 15.98
C THR A 115 -21.63 6.53 14.71
N LEU A 116 -20.53 6.27 13.98
CA LEU A 116 -20.57 5.40 12.79
C LEU A 116 -20.92 3.96 13.17
N ILE A 117 -20.35 3.47 14.27
CA ILE A 117 -20.64 2.13 14.80
C ILE A 117 -22.12 1.98 15.19
N LYS A 118 -22.69 2.97 15.87
CA LYS A 118 -24.11 2.96 16.22
C LYS A 118 -25.04 2.95 14.99
N ILE A 119 -24.64 3.65 13.92
CA ILE A 119 -25.37 3.62 12.65
C ILE A 119 -25.31 2.22 12.02
N THR A 120 -24.17 1.52 12.12
CA THR A 120 -24.04 0.15 11.60
C THR A 120 -24.83 -0.87 12.41
N GLU A 121 -24.82 -0.80 13.75
CA GLU A 121 -25.59 -1.72 14.62
C GLU A 121 -27.09 -1.64 14.34
N LYS A 122 -27.62 -0.42 14.17
CA LYS A 122 -29.04 -0.22 13.87
C LYS A 122 -29.45 -0.92 12.57
N GLN A 123 -28.59 -0.85 11.55
CA GLN A 123 -28.88 -1.47 10.26
C GLN A 123 -28.87 -3.01 10.34
N GLU A 124 -27.99 -3.60 11.15
CA GLU A 124 -28.00 -5.06 11.35
C GLU A 124 -29.31 -5.54 11.98
N VAL A 125 -29.84 -4.77 12.94
CA VAL A 125 -31.15 -5.05 13.56
C VAL A 125 -32.29 -4.93 12.54
N ASP A 126 -32.28 -3.90 11.70
CA ASP A 126 -33.27 -3.69 10.64
C ASP A 126 -33.22 -4.84 9.59
N ASP A 127 -32.02 -5.23 9.15
CA ASP A 127 -31.78 -6.34 8.23
C ASP A 127 -32.28 -7.69 8.80
N LEU A 128 -32.12 -7.92 10.11
CA LEU A 128 -32.63 -9.11 10.80
C LEU A 128 -34.16 -9.10 10.88
N CYS A 129 -34.76 -7.94 11.15
CA CYS A 129 -36.23 -7.76 11.18
C CYS A 129 -36.85 -8.07 9.81
N ASP A 130 -36.24 -7.57 8.73
CA ASP A 130 -36.67 -7.84 7.35
C ASP A 130 -36.54 -9.32 6.97
N LYS A 131 -35.46 -10.00 7.41
CA LYS A 131 -35.28 -11.44 7.19
C LYS A 131 -36.33 -12.26 7.96
N ALA A 132 -36.60 -11.92 9.22
CA ALA A 132 -37.63 -12.57 10.03
C ALA A 132 -39.03 -12.39 9.43
N GLY A 133 -39.34 -11.19 8.93
CA GLY A 133 -40.57 -10.90 8.19
C GLY A 133 -40.72 -11.76 6.93
N LYS A 134 -39.67 -11.86 6.09
CA LYS A 134 -39.68 -12.72 4.89
C LYS A 134 -39.86 -14.21 5.19
N LEU A 135 -39.24 -14.69 6.28
CA LEU A 135 -39.40 -16.07 6.75
C LEU A 135 -40.84 -16.34 7.25
N SER A 136 -41.47 -15.37 7.90
CA SER A 136 -42.88 -15.48 8.35
C SER A 136 -43.90 -15.44 7.20
N ILE A 137 -43.55 -14.83 6.07
CA ILE A 137 -44.43 -14.67 4.88
C ILE A 137 -44.19 -15.79 3.84
N GLY A 138 -43.22 -16.68 4.05
CA GLY A 138 -43.00 -17.87 3.21
C GLY A 138 -42.43 -17.59 1.81
N TRP A 139 -41.69 -16.50 1.63
CA TRP A 139 -41.02 -16.18 0.35
C TRP A 139 -39.51 -16.48 0.43
N THR A 140 -39.11 -17.73 0.24
CA THR A 140 -37.69 -18.08 0.00
C THR A 140 -37.42 -18.22 -1.49
N LYS A 141 -36.99 -17.13 -2.13
CA LYS A 141 -36.33 -17.22 -3.45
C LYS A 141 -34.85 -17.52 -3.22
N VAL A 142 -34.46 -18.78 -3.43
CA VAL A 142 -33.07 -19.23 -3.50
C VAL A 142 -32.36 -18.42 -4.60
N PRO A 143 -31.23 -17.73 -4.34
CA PRO A 143 -30.46 -17.10 -5.40
C PRO A 143 -29.76 -18.18 -6.24
N SER A 144 -30.23 -18.36 -7.47
CA SER A 144 -29.58 -19.09 -8.55
C SER A 144 -28.41 -18.28 -9.11
N GLY A 145 -27.21 -18.88 -9.15
CA GLY A 145 -26.02 -18.36 -9.85
C GLY A 145 -24.80 -18.44 -8.92
N GLY A 146 -23.83 -19.34 -9.07
CA GLY A 146 -23.36 -19.98 -10.30
C GLY A 146 -22.39 -19.04 -11.02
N SER A 147 -21.17 -18.91 -10.52
CA SER A 147 -20.04 -18.44 -11.32
C SER A 147 -18.86 -19.38 -11.13
N LYS A 148 -18.43 -19.95 -12.26
CA LYS A 148 -17.15 -20.64 -12.45
C LYS A 148 -15.97 -19.73 -12.13
#